data_AF-A0A2D9INQ3-F1
#
_entry.id   AF-A0A2D9INQ3-F1
#
_cell.length_a   1.000
_cell.length_b   1.000
_cell.length_c   1.000
_cell.angle_alpha   90.00
_cell.angle_beta   90.00
_cell.angle_gamma   90.00
#
_symmetry.space_group_name_H-M   'P 1'
#
loop_
_entity.id
_entity.type
_entity.pdbx_description
1 polymer ?
#
loop_
_entity_poly.entity_id
_entity_poly.type
_entity_poly.pdbx_seq_one_letter_code
_entity_poly.pdbx_strand_id
1 'polypeptide(L)'
;MSKKVDRGEFNLKQILNNLNSINFYLLLFFLVIYYRFSKSFVYESLLHLTPGRLEKLDFLPVHVSPTGLDSLTVYVTLFICAIIFAFFYNFSKGNLNQSTYNFRVQIFALVCFSPILSYFVLQILWLLQTDSSWDFEIYFMDESVGWILTNQWPFDLGLNDTRWDFYKTGLFNSVRVVIASIILSTILGIIIGVLRLSRNKLLSNLAKAYVDLFRNLPLILQLLLILVWFVTTLEPFREVQDNNLLEWIYWSNRGFVFPKVVIQNM
;
A
#
# COMPACT_ATOMS: atom_id res chain seq x y z
N MET A 1 27.55 11.56 -45.06
CA MET A 1 28.60 11.84 -44.06
C MET A 1 28.52 10.75 -43.00
N SER A 2 29.46 9.80 -43.06
CA SER A 2 29.43 8.56 -42.29
C SER A 2 29.70 8.83 -40.79
N LYS A 3 28.72 8.55 -39.92
CA LYS A 3 28.96 8.51 -38.47
C LYS A 3 29.81 7.27 -38.20
N LYS A 4 31.11 7.49 -37.93
CA LYS A 4 31.99 6.49 -37.34
C LYS A 4 31.31 5.97 -36.06
N VAL A 5 30.91 4.71 -36.10
CA VAL A 5 30.61 3.94 -34.89
C VAL A 5 31.95 3.75 -34.20
N ASP A 6 32.20 4.54 -33.15
CA ASP A 6 33.32 4.29 -32.25
C ASP A 6 33.11 2.89 -31.67
N ARG A 7 33.86 1.91 -32.21
CA ARG A 7 34.05 0.64 -31.53
C ARG A 7 34.77 1.00 -30.25
N GLY A 8 34.08 0.90 -29.11
CA GLY A 8 34.69 1.11 -27.81
C GLY A 8 35.88 0.19 -27.66
N GLU A 9 37.09 0.71 -27.89
CA GLU A 9 38.31 0.01 -27.55
C GLU A 9 38.23 -0.31 -26.06
N PHE A 10 38.42 -1.59 -25.73
CA PHE A 10 38.40 -2.09 -24.36
C PHE A 10 39.64 -1.54 -23.63
N ASN A 11 39.54 -0.31 -23.13
CA ASN A 11 40.65 0.40 -22.53
C ASN A 11 40.82 -0.04 -21.07
N LEU A 12 41.59 -1.13 -20.88
CA LEU A 12 41.94 -1.69 -19.57
C LEU A 12 42.48 -0.65 -18.59
N LYS A 13 43.24 0.35 -19.05
CA LYS A 13 43.77 1.42 -18.20
C LYS A 13 42.69 2.33 -17.64
N GLN A 14 41.66 2.65 -18.44
CA GLN A 14 40.54 3.46 -17.98
C GLN A 14 39.67 2.70 -16.97
N ILE A 15 39.51 1.38 -17.16
CA ILE A 15 38.82 0.51 -16.19
C ILE A 15 39.61 0.48 -14.88
N LEU A 16 40.92 0.25 -14.92
CA LEU A 16 41.80 0.21 -13.74
C LEU A 16 41.82 1.53 -12.96
N ASN A 17 41.78 2.68 -13.64
CA ASN A 17 41.67 3.97 -12.97
C ASN A 17 40.30 4.17 -12.29
N ASN A 18 39.21 3.70 -12.90
CA ASN A 18 37.88 3.75 -12.27
C ASN A 18 37.76 2.78 -11.08
N LEU A 19 38.50 1.66 -11.09
CA LEU A 19 38.59 0.72 -9.98
C LEU A 19 39.35 1.32 -8.78
N ASN A 20 40.16 2.36 -8.96
CA ASN A 20 40.87 3.04 -7.87
C ASN A 20 40.21 4.37 -7.47
N SER A 21 38.88 4.38 -7.41
CA SER A 21 38.08 5.54 -7.00
C SER A 21 37.43 5.30 -5.63
N ILE A 22 37.21 6.37 -4.86
CA ILE A 22 36.52 6.30 -3.55
C ILE A 22 35.15 5.62 -3.68
N ASN A 23 34.43 5.90 -4.75
CA ASN A 23 33.12 5.30 -5.04
C ASN A 23 33.20 3.77 -5.22
N PHE A 24 34.31 3.26 -5.77
CA PHE A 24 34.52 1.83 -5.94
C PHE A 24 34.76 1.12 -4.60
N TYR A 25 35.59 1.68 -3.71
CA TYR A 25 35.80 1.12 -2.37
C TYR A 25 34.52 1.16 -1.53
N LEU A 26 33.75 2.25 -1.64
CA LEU A 26 32.45 2.38 -0.99
C LEU A 26 31.44 1.35 -1.50
N LEU A 27 31.40 1.09 -2.82
CA LEU A 27 30.58 0.02 -3.40
C LEU A 27 30.97 -1.35 -2.83
N LEU A 28 32.26 -1.68 -2.79
CA LEU A 28 32.73 -2.95 -2.25
C LEU A 28 32.32 -3.11 -0.77
N PHE A 29 32.46 -2.06 0.03
CA PHE A 29 32.03 -2.04 1.42
C PHE A 29 30.52 -2.35 1.56
N PHE A 30 29.66 -1.66 0.79
CA PHE A 30 28.23 -1.93 0.79
C PHE A 30 27.87 -3.33 0.28
N LEU A 31 28.63 -3.86 -0.67
CA LEU A 31 28.43 -5.20 -1.21
C LEU A 31 28.81 -6.28 -0.18
N VAL A 32 29.83 -6.05 0.66
CA VAL A 32 30.12 -6.94 1.80
C VAL A 32 29.00 -6.92 2.85
N ILE A 33 28.47 -5.73 3.17
CA ILE A 33 27.31 -5.61 4.08
C ILE A 33 26.10 -6.36 3.49
N TYR A 34 25.81 -6.12 2.21
CA TYR A 34 24.72 -6.76 1.51
C TYR A 34 24.87 -8.29 1.49
N TYR A 35 26.07 -8.80 1.23
CA TYR A 35 26.36 -10.23 1.27
C TYR A 35 26.08 -10.82 2.66
N ARG A 36 26.61 -10.19 3.72
CA ARG A 36 26.41 -10.63 5.12
C ARG A 36 24.94 -10.69 5.48
N PHE A 37 24.17 -9.69 5.09
CA PHE A 37 22.74 -9.59 5.35
C PHE A 37 21.93 -10.59 4.53
N SER A 38 22.17 -10.64 3.22
CA SER A 38 21.38 -11.45 2.28
C SER A 38 21.63 -12.94 2.43
N LYS A 39 22.83 -13.35 2.89
CA LYS A 39 23.18 -14.76 3.07
C LYS A 39 22.15 -15.52 3.93
N SER A 40 21.65 -14.92 5.01
CA SER A 40 20.66 -15.57 5.89
C SER A 40 19.32 -15.79 5.17
N PHE A 41 18.84 -14.79 4.42
CA PHE A 41 17.61 -14.92 3.66
C PHE A 41 17.74 -15.95 2.53
N VAL A 42 18.86 -15.93 1.80
CA VAL A 42 19.13 -16.93 0.76
C VAL A 42 19.19 -18.33 1.35
N TYR A 43 19.82 -18.51 2.52
CA TYR A 43 19.89 -19.79 3.19
C TYR A 43 18.50 -20.35 3.50
N GLU A 44 17.66 -19.56 4.18
CA GLU A 44 16.30 -19.99 4.54
C GLU A 44 15.44 -20.25 3.29
N SER A 45 15.54 -19.40 2.27
CA SER A 45 14.88 -19.62 0.98
C SER A 45 15.27 -20.97 0.36
N LEU A 46 16.56 -21.27 0.29
CA LEU A 46 17.04 -22.54 -0.28
C LEU A 46 16.69 -23.74 0.61
N LEU A 47 16.64 -23.54 1.91
CA LEU A 47 16.22 -24.57 2.86
C LEU A 47 14.76 -24.96 2.60
N HIS A 48 13.86 -24.01 2.33
CA HIS A 48 12.48 -24.32 1.94
C HIS A 48 12.36 -25.09 0.61
N LEU A 49 13.32 -24.94 -0.29
CA LEU A 49 13.41 -25.68 -1.57
C LEU A 49 14.09 -27.06 -1.44
N THR A 50 14.43 -27.46 -0.22
CA THR A 50 14.99 -28.79 0.05
C THR A 50 13.87 -29.86 -0.01
N PRO A 51 14.14 -31.08 -0.52
CA PRO A 51 13.15 -32.14 -0.58
C PRO A 51 12.46 -32.40 0.77
N GLY A 52 11.14 -32.57 0.73
CA GLY A 52 10.32 -32.86 1.93
C GLY A 52 9.91 -31.64 2.76
N ARG A 53 10.17 -30.40 2.30
CA ARG A 53 9.63 -29.18 2.93
C ARG A 53 8.43 -28.56 2.21
N LEU A 54 8.55 -28.31 0.90
CA LEU A 54 7.50 -27.68 0.09
C LEU A 54 7.06 -28.60 -1.03
N GLU A 55 6.13 -29.51 -0.73
CA GLU A 55 5.61 -30.49 -1.71
C GLU A 55 4.89 -29.80 -2.89
N LYS A 56 4.27 -28.64 -2.64
CA LYS A 56 3.62 -27.84 -3.69
C LYS A 56 4.60 -27.34 -4.77
N LEU A 57 5.90 -27.31 -4.50
CA LEU A 57 6.93 -26.83 -5.42
C LEU A 57 7.73 -27.96 -6.09
N ASP A 58 7.33 -29.23 -5.93
CA ASP A 58 8.01 -30.38 -6.54
C ASP A 58 7.98 -30.37 -8.08
N PHE A 59 7.13 -29.54 -8.70
CA PHE A 59 7.13 -29.33 -10.15
C PHE A 59 8.34 -28.54 -10.66
N LEU A 60 9.03 -27.78 -9.79
CA LEU A 60 10.20 -27.02 -10.20
C LEU A 60 11.38 -27.98 -10.41
N PRO A 61 12.14 -27.84 -11.51
CA PRO A 61 13.31 -28.69 -11.79
C PRO A 61 14.51 -28.40 -10.86
N VAL A 62 14.28 -27.72 -9.73
CA VAL A 62 15.31 -27.24 -8.79
C VAL A 62 15.17 -28.03 -7.50
N HIS A 63 15.97 -29.08 -7.35
CA HIS A 63 16.07 -29.83 -6.10
C HIS A 63 17.38 -29.48 -5.39
N VAL A 64 17.27 -28.85 -4.22
CA VAL A 64 18.42 -28.48 -3.41
C VAL A 64 18.77 -29.64 -2.47
N SER A 65 19.94 -30.26 -2.63
CA SER A 65 20.39 -31.30 -1.70
C SER A 65 20.74 -30.70 -0.33
N PRO A 66 20.31 -31.30 0.80
CA PRO A 66 20.67 -30.84 2.15
C PRO A 66 22.19 -30.75 2.37
N THR A 67 22.95 -31.66 1.75
CA THR A 67 24.43 -31.72 1.88
C THR A 67 25.15 -30.58 1.16
N GLY A 68 24.51 -29.92 0.19
CA GLY A 68 25.08 -28.83 -0.62
C GLY A 68 24.54 -27.45 -0.28
N LEU A 69 23.63 -27.34 0.70
CA LEU A 69 22.88 -26.11 1.00
C LEU A 69 23.80 -24.93 1.36
N ASP A 70 24.80 -25.16 2.21
CA ASP A 70 25.75 -24.11 2.64
C ASP A 70 26.57 -23.57 1.46
N SER A 71 27.07 -24.48 0.60
CA SER A 71 27.84 -24.10 -0.58
C SER A 71 26.96 -23.34 -1.58
N LEU A 72 25.75 -23.84 -1.84
CA LEU A 72 24.81 -23.22 -2.78
C LEU A 72 24.35 -21.85 -2.30
N THR A 73 24.14 -21.66 -1.00
CA THR A 73 23.86 -20.36 -0.38
C THR A 73 24.97 -19.35 -0.69
N VAL A 74 26.23 -19.75 -0.52
CA VAL A 74 27.38 -18.89 -0.83
C VAL A 74 27.42 -18.56 -2.31
N TYR A 75 27.27 -19.54 -3.20
CA TYR A 75 27.31 -19.32 -4.65
C TYR A 75 26.18 -18.41 -5.15
N VAL A 76 24.94 -18.64 -4.71
CA VAL A 76 23.78 -17.82 -5.08
C VAL A 76 23.93 -16.39 -4.55
N THR A 77 24.35 -16.22 -3.30
CA THR A 77 24.54 -14.87 -2.73
C THR A 77 25.66 -14.12 -3.46
N LEU A 78 26.78 -14.78 -3.77
CA LEU A 78 27.86 -14.18 -4.56
C LEU A 78 27.41 -13.84 -5.99
N PHE A 79 26.59 -14.67 -6.61
CA PHE A 79 26.03 -14.41 -7.93
C PHE A 79 25.13 -13.16 -7.93
N ILE A 80 24.25 -13.02 -6.94
CA ILE A 80 23.41 -11.81 -6.78
C ILE A 80 24.30 -10.57 -6.57
N CYS A 81 25.32 -10.67 -5.71
CA CYS A 81 26.29 -9.58 -5.51
C CYS A 81 27.01 -9.20 -6.82
N ALA A 82 27.41 -10.18 -7.64
CA ALA A 82 28.05 -9.92 -8.93
C ALA A 82 27.11 -9.21 -9.91
N ILE A 83 25.82 -9.57 -9.91
CA ILE A 83 24.79 -8.88 -10.70
C ILE A 83 24.64 -7.41 -10.23
N ILE A 84 24.50 -7.19 -8.92
CA ILE A 84 24.40 -5.84 -8.33
C ILE A 84 25.60 -4.97 -8.72
N PHE A 85 26.80 -5.54 -8.64
CA PHE A 85 28.03 -4.88 -9.07
C PHE A 85 27.99 -4.52 -10.56
N ALA A 86 27.57 -5.44 -11.43
CA ALA A 86 27.45 -5.20 -12.86
C ALA A 86 26.44 -4.10 -13.18
N PHE A 87 25.28 -4.07 -12.50
CA PHE A 87 24.30 -2.99 -12.65
C PHE A 87 24.86 -1.64 -12.24
N PHE A 88 25.51 -1.55 -11.08
CA PHE A 88 26.12 -0.32 -10.60
C PHE A 88 27.20 0.19 -11.56
N TYR A 89 28.05 -0.71 -12.06
CA TYR A 89 29.07 -0.35 -13.06
C TYR A 89 28.44 0.19 -14.36
N ASN A 90 27.33 -0.38 -14.82
CA ASN A 90 26.60 0.12 -15.98
C ASN A 90 25.97 1.51 -15.73
N PHE A 91 25.45 1.77 -14.51
CA PHE A 91 24.92 3.08 -14.15
C PHE A 91 26.00 4.15 -14.07
N SER A 92 27.19 3.80 -13.55
CA SER A 92 28.32 4.72 -13.45
C SER A 92 28.79 5.26 -14.81
N LYS A 93 28.53 4.54 -15.91
CA LYS A 93 28.87 5.01 -17.27
C LYS A 93 27.96 6.13 -17.80
N GLY A 94 26.84 6.43 -17.15
CA GLY A 94 26.04 7.66 -17.35
C GLY A 94 25.37 7.85 -18.71
N ASN A 95 25.46 6.91 -19.65
CA ASN A 95 25.03 7.11 -21.04
C ASN A 95 23.61 6.56 -21.33
N LEU A 96 22.64 6.83 -20.44
CA LEU A 96 21.29 6.26 -20.53
C LEU A 96 20.22 7.34 -20.65
N ASN A 97 19.26 7.11 -21.54
CA ASN A 97 18.04 7.90 -21.64
C ASN A 97 17.18 7.73 -20.36
N GLN A 98 16.41 8.75 -19.97
CA GLN A 98 15.65 8.79 -18.70
C GLN A 98 14.69 7.61 -18.54
N SER A 99 13.98 7.21 -19.60
CA SER A 99 13.07 6.06 -19.56
C SER A 99 13.82 4.74 -19.34
N THR A 100 14.91 4.52 -20.07
CA THR A 100 15.79 3.35 -19.92
C THR A 100 16.45 3.32 -18.54
N TYR A 101 16.80 4.49 -18.01
CA TYR A 101 17.36 4.62 -16.66
C TYR A 101 16.35 4.19 -15.60
N ASN A 102 15.12 4.72 -15.63
CA ASN A 102 14.06 4.39 -14.67
C ASN A 102 13.77 2.88 -14.65
N PHE A 103 13.62 2.25 -15.83
CA PHE A 103 13.36 0.82 -15.93
C PHE A 103 14.52 -0.03 -15.36
N ARG A 104 15.77 0.34 -15.67
CA ARG A 104 16.95 -0.36 -15.14
C ARG A 104 17.08 -0.21 -13.62
N VAL A 105 16.75 0.95 -13.07
CA VAL A 105 16.75 1.17 -11.61
C VAL A 105 15.70 0.31 -10.93
N GLN A 106 14.52 0.11 -11.53
CA GLN A 106 13.50 -0.80 -11.00
C GLN A 106 14.00 -2.25 -10.98
N ILE A 107 14.61 -2.74 -12.07
CA ILE A 107 15.21 -4.08 -12.11
C ILE A 107 16.32 -4.21 -11.07
N PHE A 108 17.18 -3.20 -10.94
CA PHE A 108 18.22 -3.18 -9.92
C PHE A 108 17.64 -3.29 -8.50
N ALA A 109 16.59 -2.54 -8.19
CA ALA A 109 15.89 -2.65 -6.91
C ALA A 109 15.33 -4.06 -6.69
N LEU A 110 14.68 -4.65 -7.71
CA LEU A 110 14.16 -6.02 -7.62
C LEU A 110 15.27 -7.05 -7.32
N VAL A 111 16.44 -6.93 -7.96
CA VAL A 111 17.59 -7.80 -7.67
C VAL A 111 18.10 -7.59 -6.24
N CYS A 112 18.24 -6.34 -5.80
CA CYS A 112 18.65 -6.06 -4.42
C CYS A 112 17.69 -6.65 -3.39
N PHE A 113 16.38 -6.59 -3.63
CA PHE A 113 15.36 -7.13 -2.73
C PHE A 113 15.08 -8.64 -2.94
N SER A 114 15.64 -9.28 -3.96
CA SER A 114 15.31 -10.66 -4.31
C SER A 114 15.54 -11.68 -3.19
N PRO A 115 16.61 -11.60 -2.36
CA PRO A 115 16.77 -12.51 -1.22
C PRO A 115 15.61 -12.43 -0.24
N ILE A 116 15.23 -11.20 0.14
CA ILE A 116 14.15 -10.94 1.10
C ILE A 116 12.81 -11.42 0.52
N LEU A 117 12.52 -11.04 -0.73
CA LEU A 117 11.28 -11.44 -1.40
C LEU A 117 11.17 -12.96 -1.53
N SER A 118 12.26 -13.64 -1.91
CA SER A 118 12.28 -15.09 -2.02
C SER A 118 12.00 -15.75 -0.67
N TYR A 119 12.58 -15.24 0.42
CA TYR A 119 12.38 -15.75 1.76
C TYR A 119 10.93 -15.61 2.17
N PHE A 120 10.34 -14.41 2.08
CA PHE A 120 8.96 -14.20 2.49
C PHE A 120 7.97 -15.04 1.69
N VAL A 121 8.15 -15.14 0.37
CA VAL A 121 7.26 -15.96 -0.46
C VAL A 121 7.34 -17.42 -0.04
N LEU A 122 8.55 -17.99 0.08
CA LEU A 122 8.72 -19.39 0.44
C LEU A 122 8.31 -19.67 1.89
N GLN A 123 8.54 -18.74 2.80
CA GLN A 123 8.09 -18.80 4.19
C GLN A 123 6.57 -18.83 4.26
N ILE A 124 5.87 -17.97 3.51
CA ILE A 124 4.40 -17.98 3.46
C ILE A 124 3.89 -19.29 2.87
N LEU A 125 4.49 -19.78 1.79
CA LEU A 125 4.10 -21.07 1.21
C LEU A 125 4.30 -22.24 2.19
N TRP A 126 5.37 -22.17 2.98
CA TRP A 126 5.67 -23.19 3.99
C TRP A 126 4.69 -23.12 5.16
N LEU A 127 4.35 -21.91 5.62
CA LEU A 127 3.33 -21.70 6.64
C LEU A 127 1.96 -22.17 6.18
N LEU A 128 1.58 -21.87 4.94
CA LEU A 128 0.34 -22.34 4.32
C LEU A 128 0.21 -23.87 4.23
N GLN A 129 1.34 -24.59 4.23
CA GLN A 129 1.34 -26.05 4.22
C GLN A 129 1.39 -26.64 5.64
N THR A 130 2.10 -25.98 6.56
CA THR A 130 2.45 -26.56 7.86
C THR A 130 1.49 -26.13 8.97
N ASP A 131 0.94 -24.92 8.88
CA ASP A 131 0.16 -24.29 9.94
C ASP A 131 -1.24 -23.92 9.44
N SER A 132 -2.25 -24.63 9.95
CA SER A 132 -3.65 -24.40 9.59
C SER A 132 -4.21 -23.06 10.08
N SER A 133 -3.49 -22.33 10.96
CA SER A 133 -3.89 -20.97 11.35
C SER A 133 -3.62 -19.94 10.25
N TRP A 134 -2.68 -20.24 9.35
CA TRP A 134 -2.38 -19.43 8.17
C TRP A 134 -3.29 -19.87 7.02
N ASP A 135 -4.56 -19.48 7.10
CA ASP A 135 -5.52 -19.67 6.01
C ASP A 135 -5.78 -18.33 5.29
N PHE A 136 -5.58 -18.32 3.96
CA PHE A 136 -5.87 -17.16 3.10
C PHE A 136 -7.10 -17.41 2.21
N GLU A 137 -7.90 -18.42 2.52
CA GLU A 137 -9.17 -18.64 1.83
C GLU A 137 -10.16 -17.52 2.11
N ILE A 138 -11.11 -17.35 1.19
CA ILE A 138 -12.15 -16.31 1.28
C ILE A 138 -13.44 -16.89 1.88
N TYR A 139 -13.47 -18.18 2.21
CA TYR A 139 -14.65 -18.87 2.76
C TYR A 139 -15.18 -18.21 4.04
N PHE A 140 -14.28 -17.64 4.86
CA PHE A 140 -14.69 -16.90 6.04
C PHE A 140 -15.66 -15.74 5.71
N MET A 141 -15.68 -15.22 4.49
CA MET A 141 -16.63 -14.16 4.11
C MET A 141 -18.09 -14.64 4.02
N ASP A 142 -18.30 -15.94 3.84
CA ASP A 142 -19.64 -16.55 3.82
C ASP A 142 -20.16 -16.86 5.24
N GLU A 143 -19.31 -16.73 6.26
CA GLU A 143 -19.70 -16.89 7.65
C GLU A 143 -20.48 -15.68 8.18
N SER A 144 -21.24 -15.90 9.24
CA SER A 144 -21.96 -14.85 9.93
C SER A 144 -21.03 -13.92 10.73
N VAL A 145 -21.48 -12.67 10.88
CA VAL A 145 -20.69 -11.59 11.48
C VAL A 145 -20.79 -11.56 13.01
N GLY A 146 -21.95 -11.92 13.57
CA GLY A 146 -22.19 -11.96 15.02
C GLY A 146 -22.33 -10.59 15.70
N TRP A 147 -22.34 -9.49 14.93
CA TRP A 147 -22.58 -8.12 15.42
C TRP A 147 -23.38 -7.31 14.39
N ILE A 148 -23.93 -6.17 14.80
CA ILE A 148 -24.85 -5.35 14.00
C ILE A 148 -24.20 -4.00 13.67
N LEU A 149 -24.39 -3.50 12.44
CA LEU A 149 -23.97 -2.16 12.03
C LEU A 149 -24.89 -1.07 12.59
N THR A 150 -24.32 0.04 13.05
CA THR A 150 -25.10 1.19 13.57
C THR A 150 -25.99 1.85 12.50
N ASN A 151 -25.53 1.88 11.25
CA ASN A 151 -26.28 2.43 10.12
C ASN A 151 -26.35 1.38 9.00
N GLN A 152 -27.50 0.73 8.88
CA GLN A 152 -27.71 -0.36 7.92
C GLN A 152 -28.31 0.13 6.60
N TRP A 153 -28.97 1.30 6.61
CA TRP A 153 -29.66 1.83 5.43
C TRP A 153 -28.73 1.91 4.22
N PRO A 154 -29.17 1.45 3.04
CA PRO A 154 -30.54 1.07 2.66
C PRO A 154 -30.87 -0.42 2.85
N PHE A 155 -29.95 -1.20 3.42
CA PHE A 155 -30.11 -2.63 3.65
C PHE A 155 -30.62 -2.88 5.08
N ASP A 156 -31.24 -4.04 5.28
CA ASP A 156 -31.73 -4.47 6.59
C ASP A 156 -30.98 -5.74 6.94
N LEU A 157 -29.87 -5.60 7.67
CA LEU A 157 -28.97 -6.73 7.97
C LEU A 157 -29.27 -7.37 9.32
N GLY A 158 -29.31 -8.70 9.35
CA GLY A 158 -29.42 -9.53 10.55
C GLY A 158 -28.08 -10.01 11.08
N LEU A 159 -28.09 -10.62 12.27
CA LEU A 159 -26.91 -11.24 12.91
C LEU A 159 -26.36 -12.45 12.12
N ASN A 160 -27.22 -13.09 11.33
CA ASN A 160 -26.92 -14.30 10.57
C ASN A 160 -26.51 -13.99 9.12
N ASP A 161 -26.48 -12.73 8.72
CA ASP A 161 -26.07 -12.35 7.36
C ASP A 161 -24.56 -12.50 7.19
N THR A 162 -24.15 -12.68 5.94
CA THR A 162 -22.77 -12.96 5.57
C THR A 162 -21.89 -11.72 5.73
N ARG A 163 -20.58 -11.91 5.94
CA ARG A 163 -19.61 -10.80 5.95
C ARG A 163 -19.59 -10.04 4.62
N TRP A 164 -19.93 -10.69 3.50
CA TRP A 164 -20.14 -10.03 2.22
C TRP A 164 -21.21 -8.94 2.26
N ASP A 165 -22.34 -9.23 2.88
CA ASP A 165 -23.46 -8.28 2.97
C ASP A 165 -23.10 -7.06 3.84
N PHE A 166 -22.32 -7.30 4.91
CA PHE A 166 -21.77 -6.25 5.75
C PHE A 166 -20.74 -5.38 5.01
N TYR A 167 -19.82 -6.01 4.27
CA TYR A 167 -18.82 -5.29 3.47
C TYR A 167 -19.49 -4.41 2.42
N LYS A 168 -20.50 -4.95 1.72
CA LYS A 168 -21.32 -4.20 0.75
C LYS A 168 -22.01 -3.01 1.41
N THR A 169 -22.65 -3.22 2.57
CA THR A 169 -23.35 -2.15 3.29
C THR A 169 -22.38 -1.05 3.76
N GLY A 170 -21.21 -1.45 4.29
CA GLY A 170 -20.14 -0.52 4.65
C GLY A 170 -19.66 0.31 3.46
N LEU A 171 -19.42 -0.33 2.31
CA LEU A 171 -19.03 0.34 1.07
C LEU A 171 -20.08 1.36 0.62
N PHE A 172 -21.37 1.00 0.65
CA PHE A 172 -22.46 1.92 0.32
C PHE A 172 -22.48 3.13 1.25
N ASN A 173 -22.28 2.93 2.56
CA ASN A 173 -22.19 4.03 3.51
C ASN A 173 -20.99 4.94 3.25
N SER A 174 -19.82 4.39 2.93
CA SER A 174 -18.65 5.19 2.55
C SER A 174 -18.93 6.04 1.31
N VAL A 175 -19.54 5.46 0.28
CA VAL A 175 -19.90 6.18 -0.94
C VAL A 175 -20.87 7.32 -0.65
N ARG A 176 -21.91 7.08 0.16
CA ARG A 176 -22.87 8.12 0.56
C ARG A 176 -22.19 9.30 1.25
N VAL A 177 -21.33 9.01 2.22
CA VAL A 177 -20.59 10.04 2.95
C VAL A 177 -19.68 10.83 2.00
N VAL A 178 -18.95 10.14 1.11
CA VAL A 178 -18.09 10.79 0.11
C VAL A 178 -18.87 11.73 -0.79
N ILE A 179 -20.03 11.30 -1.31
CA ILE A 179 -20.88 12.15 -2.17
C ILE A 179 -21.34 13.39 -1.39
N ALA A 180 -21.84 13.21 -0.16
CA ALA A 180 -22.25 14.34 0.68
C ALA A 180 -21.09 15.29 0.98
N SER A 181 -19.89 14.75 1.29
CA SER A 181 -18.68 15.54 1.52
C SER A 181 -18.25 16.33 0.29
N ILE A 182 -18.31 15.75 -0.92
CA ILE A 182 -17.97 16.45 -2.17
C ILE A 182 -18.92 17.63 -2.38
N ILE A 183 -20.23 17.43 -2.22
CA ILE A 183 -21.22 18.49 -2.41
C ILE A 183 -21.00 19.62 -1.40
N LEU A 184 -20.91 19.29 -0.10
CA LEU A 184 -20.71 20.28 0.96
C LEU A 184 -19.37 21.01 0.83
N SER A 185 -18.29 20.28 0.54
CA SER A 185 -16.96 20.86 0.35
C SER A 185 -16.91 21.78 -0.87
N THR A 186 -17.61 21.43 -1.95
CA THR A 186 -17.69 22.27 -3.15
C THR A 186 -18.43 23.56 -2.86
N ILE A 187 -19.60 23.49 -2.22
CA ILE A 187 -20.38 24.67 -1.84
C ILE A 187 -19.56 25.57 -0.92
N LEU A 188 -18.99 25.02 0.16
CA LEU A 188 -18.17 25.77 1.10
C LEU A 188 -16.93 26.36 0.43
N GLY A 189 -16.25 25.58 -0.40
CA GLY A 189 -15.06 26.01 -1.13
C GLY A 189 -15.34 27.16 -2.08
N ILE A 190 -16.48 27.14 -2.78
CA ILE A 190 -16.93 28.25 -3.64
C ILE A 190 -17.22 29.48 -2.80
N ILE A 191 -17.98 29.36 -1.69
CA ILE A 191 -18.30 30.50 -0.81
C ILE A 191 -17.02 31.15 -0.29
N ILE A 192 -16.12 30.37 0.31
CA ILE A 192 -14.85 30.87 0.86
C ILE A 192 -13.96 31.44 -0.25
N GLY A 193 -13.94 30.81 -1.43
CA GLY A 193 -13.21 31.29 -2.61
C GLY A 193 -13.68 32.66 -3.08
N VAL A 194 -15.00 32.87 -3.15
CA VAL A 194 -15.60 34.16 -3.50
C VAL A 194 -15.32 35.21 -2.42
N LEU A 195 -15.46 34.86 -1.13
CA LEU A 195 -15.18 35.78 -0.02
C LEU A 195 -13.73 36.27 -0.03
N ARG A 196 -12.79 35.40 -0.41
CA ARG A 196 -11.36 35.75 -0.52
C ARG A 196 -11.10 36.81 -1.60
N LEU A 197 -11.85 36.80 -2.70
CA LEU A 197 -11.74 37.76 -3.82
C LEU A 197 -12.49 39.07 -3.56
N SER A 198 -13.24 39.17 -2.46
CA SER A 198 -13.98 40.39 -2.10
C SER A 198 -13.04 41.59 -1.91
N ARG A 199 -13.49 42.77 -2.38
CA ARG A 199 -12.80 44.05 -2.13
C ARG A 199 -12.81 44.43 -0.64
N ASN A 200 -13.73 43.86 0.15
CA ASN A 200 -13.76 44.09 1.59
C ASN A 200 -12.60 43.34 2.26
N LYS A 201 -11.63 44.11 2.76
CA LYS A 201 -10.43 43.58 3.42
C LYS A 201 -10.75 42.69 4.62
N LEU A 202 -11.84 42.96 5.35
CA LEU A 202 -12.23 42.14 6.51
C LEU A 202 -12.63 40.73 6.08
N LEU A 203 -13.54 40.62 5.11
CA LEU A 203 -14.01 39.33 4.58
C LEU A 203 -12.87 38.56 3.90
N SER A 204 -12.05 39.25 3.11
CA SER A 204 -10.90 38.63 2.43
C SER A 204 -9.89 38.07 3.43
N ASN A 205 -9.61 38.80 4.52
CA ASN A 205 -8.69 38.34 5.56
C ASN A 205 -9.27 37.21 6.41
N LEU A 206 -10.57 37.24 6.72
CA LEU A 206 -11.23 36.14 7.44
C LEU A 206 -11.22 34.84 6.63
N ALA A 207 -11.52 34.92 5.32
CA ALA A 207 -11.46 33.78 4.42
C ALA A 207 -10.03 33.23 4.30
N LYS A 208 -9.00 34.10 4.24
CA LYS A 208 -7.59 33.67 4.27
C LYS A 208 -7.24 32.96 5.56
N ALA A 209 -7.59 33.55 6.72
CA ALA A 209 -7.32 32.95 8.02
C ALA A 209 -7.97 31.55 8.16
N TYR A 210 -9.22 31.41 7.71
CA TYR A 210 -9.88 30.10 7.65
C TYR A 210 -9.08 29.10 6.80
N VAL A 211 -8.75 29.44 5.56
CA VAL A 211 -8.02 28.53 4.65
C VAL A 211 -6.64 28.19 5.21
N ASP A 212 -5.90 29.17 5.70
CA ASP A 212 -4.55 28.97 6.23
C ASP A 212 -4.58 28.07 7.48
N LEU A 213 -5.58 28.20 8.34
CA LEU A 213 -5.75 27.31 9.49
C LEU A 213 -5.97 25.87 9.03
N PHE A 214 -7.00 25.62 8.20
CA PHE A 214 -7.37 24.27 7.80
C PHE A 214 -6.34 23.58 6.89
N ARG A 215 -5.51 24.35 6.17
CA ARG A 215 -4.46 23.79 5.31
C ARG A 215 -3.13 23.55 6.02
N ASN A 216 -2.86 24.24 7.11
CA ASN A 216 -1.59 24.13 7.84
C ASN A 216 -1.66 23.23 9.08
N LEU A 217 -2.87 22.96 9.61
CA LEU A 217 -3.02 22.03 10.73
C LEU A 217 -2.81 20.57 10.28
N PRO A 218 -2.13 19.73 11.09
CA PRO A 218 -2.05 18.30 10.84
C PRO A 218 -3.46 17.69 10.77
N LEU A 219 -3.72 16.90 9.72
CA LEU A 219 -5.03 16.26 9.50
C LEU A 219 -5.49 15.45 10.73
N ILE A 220 -4.57 14.76 11.40
CA ILE A 220 -4.87 13.98 12.59
C ILE A 220 -5.37 14.86 13.75
N LEU A 221 -4.79 16.04 13.94
CA LEU A 221 -5.23 16.98 14.96
C LEU A 221 -6.63 17.50 14.64
N GLN A 222 -6.88 17.82 13.37
CA GLN A 222 -8.20 18.25 12.91
C GLN A 222 -9.27 17.18 13.19
N LEU A 223 -9.00 15.92 12.83
CA LEU A 223 -9.91 14.81 13.08
C LEU A 223 -10.14 14.61 14.59
N LEU A 224 -9.10 14.70 15.41
CA LEU A 224 -9.21 14.53 16.86
C LEU A 224 -10.03 15.65 17.51
N LEU A 225 -9.79 16.92 17.13
CA LEU A 225 -10.56 18.05 17.66
C LEU A 225 -12.04 17.94 17.29
N ILE A 226 -12.33 17.57 16.04
CA ILE A 226 -13.71 17.35 15.59
C ILE A 226 -14.34 16.19 16.37
N LEU A 227 -13.64 15.06 16.51
CA LEU A 227 -14.13 13.90 17.24
C LEU A 227 -14.45 14.25 18.70
N VAL A 228 -13.53 14.91 19.41
CA VAL A 228 -13.73 15.32 20.81
C VAL A 228 -14.93 16.25 20.92
N TRP A 229 -15.03 17.25 20.04
CA TRP A 229 -16.16 18.18 20.04
C TRP A 229 -17.50 17.47 19.81
N PHE A 230 -17.55 16.53 18.86
CA PHE A 230 -18.75 15.72 18.60
C PHE A 230 -19.16 14.89 19.83
N VAL A 231 -18.21 14.23 20.48
CA VAL A 231 -18.48 13.35 21.63
C VAL A 231 -18.89 14.13 22.89
N THR A 232 -18.33 15.32 23.11
CA THR A 232 -18.63 16.11 24.32
C THR A 232 -19.86 17.01 24.18
N THR A 233 -20.22 17.39 22.96
CA THR A 233 -21.31 18.34 22.71
C THR A 233 -22.62 17.63 22.38
N LEU A 234 -22.57 16.48 21.68
CA LEU A 234 -23.79 15.76 21.31
C LEU A 234 -24.26 14.84 22.44
N GLU A 235 -25.56 14.88 22.73
CA GLU A 235 -26.19 13.97 23.69
C GLU A 235 -26.02 12.50 23.25
N PRO A 236 -25.93 11.54 24.21
CA PRO A 236 -25.90 10.12 23.93
C PRO A 236 -27.08 9.68 23.05
N PHE A 237 -26.85 8.67 22.22
CA PHE A 237 -27.74 8.17 21.18
C PHE A 237 -29.21 8.03 21.60
N ARG A 238 -30.01 9.10 21.46
CA ARG A 238 -31.46 9.01 21.50
C ARG A 238 -31.94 8.26 20.26
N GLU A 239 -32.82 7.29 20.46
CA GLU A 239 -33.61 6.67 19.39
C GLU A 239 -34.33 7.76 18.57
N VAL A 240 -34.65 7.45 17.31
CA VAL A 240 -35.29 8.35 16.34
C VAL A 240 -36.42 9.13 17.02
N GLN A 241 -36.12 10.31 17.54
CA GLN A 241 -37.11 11.20 18.14
C GLN A 241 -37.89 11.85 17.01
N ASP A 242 -39.06 12.43 17.35
CA ASP A 242 -40.10 13.06 16.52
C ASP A 242 -39.63 14.14 15.50
N ASN A 243 -38.34 14.21 15.21
CA ASN A 243 -37.70 15.01 14.18
C ASN A 243 -38.01 14.42 12.81
N ASN A 244 -39.21 14.71 12.33
CA ASN A 244 -39.62 14.45 10.97
C ASN A 244 -39.55 15.74 10.14
N LEU A 245 -39.05 15.62 8.91
CA LEU A 245 -39.33 16.62 7.88
C LEU A 245 -40.54 16.12 7.11
N LEU A 246 -41.69 16.77 7.30
CA LEU A 246 -42.93 16.49 6.57
C LEU A 246 -43.40 15.02 6.64
N GLU A 247 -43.11 14.32 7.74
CA GLU A 247 -43.41 12.88 7.94
C GLU A 247 -42.72 11.92 6.94
N TRP A 248 -41.91 12.42 6.01
CA TRP A 248 -41.29 11.62 4.96
C TRP A 248 -39.84 11.31 5.24
N ILE A 249 -39.12 12.23 5.88
CA ILE A 249 -37.69 12.10 6.15
C ILE A 249 -37.49 12.16 7.65
N TYR A 250 -36.87 11.12 8.19
CA TYR A 250 -36.47 11.07 9.60
C TYR A 250 -34.97 11.25 9.68
N TRP A 251 -34.49 12.01 10.66
CA TRP A 251 -33.06 12.10 10.94
C TRP A 251 -32.77 11.74 12.38
N SER A 252 -31.58 11.19 12.60
CA SER A 252 -31.06 10.87 13.92
C SER A 252 -29.54 10.98 13.90
N ASN A 253 -28.92 10.89 15.08
CA ASN A 253 -27.47 10.76 15.18
C ASN A 253 -26.93 9.46 14.54
N ARG A 254 -27.81 8.53 14.12
CA ARG A 254 -27.46 7.33 13.35
C ARG A 254 -27.51 7.56 11.83
N GLY A 255 -28.08 8.67 11.37
CA GLY A 255 -28.17 9.06 9.96
C GLY A 255 -29.55 9.54 9.53
N PHE A 256 -29.70 9.70 8.22
CA PHE A 256 -30.96 10.03 7.57
C PHE A 256 -31.67 8.76 7.10
N VAL A 257 -32.96 8.65 7.42
CA VAL A 257 -33.85 7.59 6.95
C VAL A 257 -34.81 8.22 5.95
N PHE A 258 -34.83 7.66 4.75
CA PHE A 258 -35.69 8.06 3.64
C PHE A 258 -36.76 6.99 3.39
N PRO A 259 -37.92 7.37 2.82
CA PRO A 259 -38.98 6.42 2.55
C PRO A 259 -38.53 5.45 1.46
N LYS A 260 -38.77 4.15 1.68
CA LYS A 260 -38.49 3.09 0.71
C LYS A 260 -39.77 2.79 -0.05
N VAL A 261 -39.68 2.75 -1.38
CA VAL A 261 -40.78 2.24 -2.21
C VAL A 261 -40.80 0.73 -2.05
N VAL A 262 -41.82 0.21 -1.35
CA VAL A 262 -42.07 -1.22 -1.22
C VAL A 262 -43.05 -1.62 -2.29
N ILE A 263 -42.60 -2.38 -3.28
CA ILE A 263 -43.50 -3.03 -4.25
C ILE A 263 -44.09 -4.23 -3.53
N GLN A 264 -45.28 -4.05 -2.97
CA GLN A 264 -46.02 -5.13 -2.36
C GLN A 264 -46.70 -5.92 -3.49
N ASN A 265 -46.18 -7.11 -3.78
CA ASN A 265 -46.89 -8.05 -4.63
C ASN A 265 -48.16 -8.47 -3.88
N MET A 266 -49.32 -8.09 -4.42
CA MET A 266 -50.63 -8.58 -3.96
C MET A 266 -50.83 -10.02 -4.42
#